data_AF-A0ABD0QAF8-F1
#
_entry.id   AF-A0ABD0QAF8-F1
#
_cell.length_a   1.000
_cell.length_b   1.000
_cell.length_c   1.000
_cell.angle_alpha   90.00
_cell.angle_beta   90.00
_cell.angle_gamma   90.00
#
_symmetry.space_group_name_H-M   'P 1'
#
loop_
_entity.id
_entity.type
_entity.pdbx_description
1 polymer ?
#
loop_
_entity_poly.entity_id
_entity_poly.type
_entity_poly.pdbx_seq_one_letter_code
_entity_poly.pdbx_strand_id
1 'polypeptide(L)' 'YICSPHAESMRKRNQIVFNMVEAETEYVLQLSILVNCFLRPLRMAASSKKPPISHDDVSSIFLNRYI' A
#
# COMPACT_ATOMS: atom_id res chain seq x y z
N TYR A 1 -5.20 30.58 25.96
CA TYR A 1 -4.83 29.14 25.97
C TYR A 1 -4.84 28.54 24.56
N ILE A 2 -5.94 28.65 23.80
CA ILE A 2 -6.12 28.00 22.47
C ILE A 2 -5.24 28.60 21.35
N CYS A 3 -5.03 29.91 21.33
CA CYS A 3 -4.20 30.61 20.34
C CYS A 3 -2.77 30.88 20.83
N SER A 4 -2.28 30.11 21.80
CA SER A 4 -0.90 30.28 22.28
C SER A 4 0.11 29.71 21.26
N PRO A 5 1.36 30.22 21.23
CA PRO A 5 2.42 29.66 20.38
C PRO A 5 2.64 28.15 20.61
N HIS A 6 2.47 27.69 21.85
CA HIS A 6 2.53 26.27 22.20
C HIS A 6 1.39 25.47 21.57
N ALA A 7 0.15 25.98 21.62
CA ALA A 7 -1.01 25.33 21.00
C ALA A 7 -0.91 25.28 19.47
N GLU A 8 -0.30 26.27 18.82
CA GLU A 8 0.00 26.23 17.39
C GLU A 8 1.08 25.19 17.05
N SER A 9 2.16 25.14 17.83
CA SER A 9 3.20 24.12 17.67
C SER A 9 2.65 22.70 17.81
N MET A 10 1.71 22.50 18.74
CA MET A 10 1.04 21.21 18.89
C MET A 10 0.10 20.88 17.72
N ARG A 11 -0.68 21.85 17.24
CA ARG A 11 -1.52 21.66 16.04
C ARG A 11 -0.69 21.29 14.82
N LYS A 12 0.46 21.94 14.58
CA LYS A 12 1.36 21.60 13.47
C LYS A 12 1.88 20.17 13.57
N ARG A 13 2.31 19.75 14.76
CA ARG A 13 2.76 18.36 15.00
C ARG A 13 1.66 17.36 14.72
N ASN A 14 0.46 17.60 15.24
CA ASN A 14 -0.68 16.72 15.01
C ASN A 14 -1.03 16.65 13.52
N GLN A 15 -1.03 17.77 12.81
CA GLN A 15 -1.32 17.80 11.37
C GLN A 15 -0.33 16.94 10.56
N ILE A 16 0.97 16.99 10.88
CA ILE A 16 1.98 16.16 10.21
C ILE A 16 1.70 14.67 10.45
N VAL A 17 1.39 14.30 11.69
CA VAL A 17 1.05 12.91 12.04
C VAL A 17 -0.23 12.48 11.32
N PHE A 18 -1.28 13.31 11.29
CA PHE A 18 -2.50 13.00 10.56
C PHE A 18 -2.24 12.78 9.07
N ASN A 19 -1.51 13.69 8.44
CA ASN A 19 -1.17 13.56 7.02
C ASN A 19 -0.35 12.28 6.75
N MET A 20 0.58 11.93 7.65
CA MET A 20 1.36 10.70 7.53
C MET A 20 0.48 9.46 7.63
N VAL A 21 -0.44 9.42 8.60
CA VAL A 21 -1.36 8.29 8.79
C VAL A 21 -2.34 8.16 7.63
N GLU A 22 -2.86 9.26 7.10
CA GLU A 22 -3.71 9.24 5.91
C GLU A 22 -2.95 8.70 4.69
N ALA A 23 -1.74 9.20 4.44
CA ALA A 23 -0.90 8.71 3.34
C ALA A 23 -0.56 7.22 3.48
N GLU A 24 -0.27 6.75 4.70
CA GLU A 24 -0.02 5.34 4.98
C GLU A 24 -1.28 4.49 4.75
N THR A 25 -2.46 5.00 5.12
CA THR A 25 -3.74 4.33 4.89
C THR A 25 -4.02 4.18 3.40
N GLU A 26 -3.79 5.23 2.61
CA GLU A 26 -3.93 5.19 1.15
C GLU A 26 -2.92 4.22 0.52
N TYR A 27 -1.67 4.22 0.99
CA TYR A 27 -0.64 3.30 0.51
C TYR A 27 -1.02 1.84 0.75
N VAL A 28 -1.48 1.51 1.96
CA VAL A 28 -1.94 0.15 2.30
C VAL A 28 -3.18 -0.25 1.49
N LEU A 29 -4.09 0.68 1.24
CA LEU A 29 -5.26 0.44 0.39
C LEU A 29 -4.83 0.10 -1.05
N GLN A 30 -3.87 0.84 -1.61
CA GLN A 30 -3.34 0.57 -2.95
C GLN A 30 -2.62 -0.79 -3.01
N LEU A 31 -1.83 -1.13 -1.98
CA LEU A 31 -1.22 -2.45 -1.86
C LEU A 31 -2.27 -3.57 -1.78
N SER A 32 -3.36 -3.35 -1.03
CA SER A 32 -4.48 -4.27 -0.94
C SER A 32 -5.10 -4.51 -2.32
N ILE A 33 -5.33 -3.46 -3.11
CA ILE A 33 -5.82 -3.58 -4.50
C ILE A 33 -4.82 -4.36 -5.35
N LEU A 34 -3.53 -4.03 -5.27
CA LEU A 34 -2.47 -4.71 -6.01
C LEU A 34 -2.48 -6.23 -5.74
N VAL A 35 -2.61 -6.64 -4.49
CA VAL A 35 -2.63 -8.05 -4.11
C VAL A 35 -3.94 -8.74 -4.47
N ASN A 36 -5.07 -8.13 -4.15
CA ASN A 36 -6.39 -8.74 -4.30
C ASN A 36 -6.82 -8.81 -5.77
N CYS A 37 -6.60 -7.73 -6.52
CA CYS A 37 -7.12 -7.58 -7.88
C CYS A 37 -6.12 -8.02 -8.95
N PHE A 38 -4.81 -8.05 -8.66
CA PHE A 38 -3.80 -8.44 -9.64
C PHE A 38 -3.06 -9.70 -9.25
N LEU A 39 -2.34 -9.71 -8.11
CA LEU A 39 -1.49 -10.83 -7.76
C LEU A 39 -2.27 -12.15 -7.63
N ARG A 40 -3.37 -12.17 -6.88
CA ARG A 40 -4.14 -13.42 -6.69
C ARG A 40 -4.71 -13.94 -8.02
N PRO A 41 -5.39 -13.13 -8.85
CA PRO A 41 -5.82 -13.56 -10.18
C PRO A 41 -4.67 -14.04 -11.08
N LEU A 42 -3.52 -13.35 -11.09
CA LEU A 42 -2.37 -13.74 -11.91
C LEU A 42 -1.73 -15.04 -11.43
N ARG A 43 -1.63 -15.25 -10.10
CA ARG A 43 -1.19 -16.52 -9.52
C ARG A 43 -2.13 -17.66 -9.90
N MET A 44 -3.44 -17.41 -9.89
CA MET A 44 -4.42 -18.40 -10.34
C MET A 44 -4.29 -18.70 -11.83
N ALA A 45 -4.08 -17.67 -12.67
CA ALA A 45 -3.86 -17.85 -14.11
C ALA A 45 -2.58 -18.64 -14.43
N ALA A 46 -1.51 -18.43 -13.65
CA ALA A 46 -0.26 -19.18 -13.75
C ALA A 46 -0.42 -20.68 -13.41
N SER A 47 -1.44 -21.04 -12.63
CA SER A 47 -1.77 -22.44 -12.30
C SER A 47 -2.72 -23.11 -13.32
N SER A 48 -3.10 -22.42 -14.40
CA SER A 48 -3.94 -22.99 -15.46
C SER A 48 -3.20 -24.06 -16.28
N LYS A 49 -3.94 -24.97 -16.92
CA LYS A 49 -3.39 -26.05 -17.78
C LYS A 49 -2.53 -25.54 -18.95
N LYS A 50 -2.81 -24.32 -19.42
CA LYS A 50 -1.98 -23.60 -20.42
C LYS A 50 -1.85 -22.15 -19.95
N PRO A 51 -0.92 -21.87 -19.04
CA PRO A 51 -0.88 -20.59 -18.37
C PRO A 51 -0.36 -19.50 -19.31
N PRO A 52 -1.00 -18.31 -19.38
CA PRO A 52 -0.53 -17.19 -20.17
C PRO A 52 0.67 -16.46 -19.54
N ILE A 53 0.98 -16.74 -18.27
CA ILE A 53 2.06 -16.15 -17.48
C ILE A 53 2.62 -17.22 -16.53
N SER A 54 3.94 -17.31 -16.37
CA SER A 54 4.54 -18.31 -15.48
C SER A 54 4.55 -17.86 -14.01
N HIS A 55 4.74 -18.80 -13.09
CA HIS A 55 4.88 -18.48 -11.67
C HIS A 55 6.14 -17.63 -11.37
N ASP A 56 7.22 -17.81 -12.12
CA ASP A 56 8.44 -16.99 -12.04
C ASP A 56 8.17 -15.55 -12.50
N ASP A 57 7.44 -15.36 -13.60
CA ASP A 57 7.08 -14.02 -14.07
C ASP A 57 6.25 -13.27 -13.03
N VAL A 58 5.23 -13.91 -12.47
CA VAL A 58 4.43 -13.34 -11.38
C VAL A 58 5.31 -13.03 -10.17
N SER A 59 6.20 -13.95 -9.78
CA SER A 59 7.09 -13.73 -8.63
C SER A 59 8.03 -12.55 -8.87
N SER A 60 8.63 -12.42 -10.05
CA SER A 60 9.54 -11.32 -10.39
C SER A 60 8.88 -9.94 -10.36
N ILE A 61 7.60 -9.85 -10.72
CA ILE A 61 6.83 -8.60 -10.73
C ILE A 61 6.47 -8.16 -9.30
N PHE A 62 6.16 -9.10 -8.40
CA PHE A 62 5.62 -8.78 -7.07
C PHE A 62 6.61 -8.99 -5.90
N LEU A 63 7.79 -9.60 -6.11
CA LEU A 63 8.72 -9.99 -5.02
C LEU A 63 9.19 -8.82 -4.14
N ASN A 64 9.42 -7.64 -4.72
CA ASN A 64 9.96 -6.47 -3.99
C ASN A 64 8.88 -5.58 -3.36
N ARG A 65 7.61 -5.96 -3.40
CA ARG A 65 6.50 -5.20 -2.77
C ARG A 65 6.07 -5.75 -1.41
N TYR A 66 6.72 -6.83 -0.94
CA TYR A 66 6.41 -7.53 0.32
C TYR A 66 7.41 -7.24 1.45
N ILE A 67 8.34 -6.28 1.27
CA ILE A 67 9.26 -5.79 2.29
C ILE A 67 8.84 -4.39 2.72
#